data_AF-A0A2R6QJA7-F1
#
_entry.id   AF-A0A2R6QJA7-F1
#
_cell.length_a   1.000
_cell.length_b   1.000
_cell.length_c   1.000
_cell.angle_alpha   90.00
_cell.angle_beta   90.00
_cell.angle_gamma   90.00
#
_symmetry.space_group_name_H-M   'P 1'
#
loop_
_entity.id
_entity.type
_entity.pdbx_description
1 polymer ?
#
loop_
_entity_poly.entity_id
_entity_poly.type
_entity_poly.pdbx_seq_one_letter_code
_entity_poly.pdbx_strand_id
1 'polypeptide(L)'
;MREEEINRCQIQEWYPKFKSLSIKTLIHELPESFVQYLLDDYGPFLLPLSISKEDALPNRIHKPEEEEDYVVSEGSEDESEQPSSAPSFPELELQIKESIEALGGAVFPKLNWSAPKDSAWISSTGSLKCTSFSEIALLLRSSDSLVNDLCHAYDSCSNRTSLRPSSFFLALRKWYPSLRPEMEFRCFVCGQLLVGISQREVTGYYPALLERKNELQMVIQEFFMDEVRLKFDSENYTFDVYVRKDGQVKLLDFNPWGAFTLPLLFSWEELEENIIKDGNTLEFKIVDSQCGVRPGLKTAVPYDYLDTSPGSGWDQFLRNADEELRRQTQSSG
;
A
#
# COMPACT_ATOMS: atom_id res chain seq x y z
N MET A 1 21.10 -10.55 -3.88
CA MET A 1 20.93 -9.14 -3.48
C MET A 1 21.83 -8.85 -2.29
N ARG A 2 22.43 -7.66 -2.25
CA ARG A 2 23.27 -7.20 -1.14
C ARG A 2 22.44 -6.38 -0.15
N GLU A 3 22.75 -6.48 1.13
CA GLU A 3 22.12 -5.67 2.20
C GLU A 3 22.16 -4.16 1.89
N GLU A 4 23.26 -3.69 1.31
CA GLU A 4 23.42 -2.29 0.90
C GLU A 4 22.39 -1.85 -0.17
N GLU A 5 21.98 -2.75 -1.06
CA GLU A 5 20.97 -2.45 -2.09
C GLU A 5 19.59 -2.26 -1.46
N ILE A 6 19.26 -3.04 -0.42
CA ILE A 6 18.06 -2.85 0.40
C ILE A 6 18.13 -1.51 1.14
N ASN A 7 19.28 -1.22 1.76
CA ASN A 7 19.44 -0.02 2.58
C ASN A 7 19.28 1.26 1.77
N ARG A 8 19.79 1.32 0.53
CA ARG A 8 19.62 2.47 -0.37
C ARG A 8 18.17 2.72 -0.77
N CYS A 9 17.30 1.71 -0.69
CA CYS A 9 15.87 1.84 -0.99
C CYS A 9 15.06 2.36 0.20
N GLN A 10 15.67 2.57 1.36
CA GLN A 10 14.99 3.15 2.50
C GLN A 10 14.61 4.61 2.25
N ILE A 11 13.40 5.01 2.63
CA ILE A 11 12.87 6.34 2.34
C ILE A 11 13.72 7.47 2.92
N GLN A 12 14.31 7.30 4.10
CA GLN A 12 15.20 8.30 4.69
C GLN A 12 16.52 8.47 3.91
N GLU A 13 16.94 7.45 3.14
CA GLU A 13 18.17 7.49 2.35
C GLU A 13 17.96 8.19 1.01
N TRP A 14 16.92 7.80 0.26
CA TRP A 14 16.68 8.38 -1.07
C TRP A 14 15.90 9.69 -1.03
N TYR A 15 14.95 9.87 -0.11
CA TYR A 15 14.06 11.04 -0.13
C TYR A 15 14.80 12.38 -0.09
N PRO A 16 15.86 12.58 0.73
CA PRO A 16 16.60 13.84 0.75
C PRO A 16 17.17 14.24 -0.62
N LYS A 17 17.65 13.27 -1.40
CA LYS A 17 18.23 13.49 -2.75
C LYS A 17 17.16 13.83 -3.79
N PHE A 18 15.96 13.24 -3.68
CA PHE A 18 14.88 13.38 -4.66
C PHE A 18 13.68 14.22 -4.17
N LYS A 19 13.85 15.01 -3.10
CA LYS A 19 12.78 15.74 -2.42
C LYS A 19 11.96 16.64 -3.34
N SER A 20 12.60 17.34 -4.28
CA SER A 20 11.94 18.23 -5.25
C SER A 20 11.07 17.49 -6.28
N LEU A 21 11.41 16.22 -6.53
CA LEU A 21 10.78 15.36 -7.53
C LEU A 21 9.68 14.47 -6.94
N SER A 22 9.61 14.36 -5.61
CA SER A 22 8.64 13.51 -4.92
C SER A 22 7.49 14.29 -4.27
N ILE A 23 6.57 13.57 -3.63
CA ILE A 23 5.55 14.12 -2.75
C ILE A 23 6.22 14.71 -1.50
N LYS A 24 5.68 15.81 -0.97
CA LYS A 24 6.17 16.39 0.29
C LYS A 24 6.02 15.35 1.41
N THR A 25 7.11 15.05 2.10
CA THR A 25 7.23 14.01 3.13
C THR A 25 8.00 14.57 4.31
N LEU A 26 7.55 14.24 5.52
CA LEU A 26 8.26 14.44 6.77
C LEU A 26 8.58 13.06 7.36
N ILE A 27 9.78 12.90 7.91
CA ILE A 27 10.31 11.59 8.34
C ILE A 27 10.65 11.68 9.83
N HIS A 28 10.20 10.70 10.59
CA HIS A 28 10.42 10.58 12.04
C HIS A 28 11.14 9.27 12.32
N GLU A 29 12.23 9.31 13.08
CA GLU A 29 12.80 8.10 13.66
C GLU A 29 11.85 7.57 14.72
N LEU A 30 11.53 6.28 14.66
CA LEU A 30 10.61 5.64 15.59
C LEU A 30 11.36 5.21 16.86
N PRO A 31 10.81 5.50 18.06
CA PRO A 31 11.37 4.96 19.29
C PRO A 31 11.20 3.44 19.30
N GLU A 32 12.22 2.73 19.81
CA GLU A 32 12.21 1.26 19.87
C GLU A 32 10.98 0.72 20.63
N SER A 33 10.48 1.44 21.63
CA SER A 33 9.24 1.08 22.34
C SER A 33 8.01 1.06 21.44
N PHE A 34 7.93 1.95 20.45
CA PHE A 34 6.85 1.93 19.45
C PHE A 34 7.03 0.80 18.45
N VAL A 35 8.27 0.51 18.05
CA VAL A 35 8.58 -0.64 17.19
C VAL A 35 8.19 -1.96 17.87
N GLN A 36 8.52 -2.11 19.16
CA GLN A 36 8.10 -3.26 19.97
C GLN A 36 6.58 -3.37 20.06
N TYR A 37 5.88 -2.24 20.25
CA TYR A 37 4.42 -2.20 20.22
C TYR A 37 3.83 -2.66 18.88
N LEU A 38 4.44 -2.28 17.75
CA LEU A 38 3.98 -2.74 16.42
C LEU A 38 4.16 -4.24 16.20
N LEU A 39 5.17 -4.83 16.85
CA LEU A 39 5.48 -6.26 16.79
C LEU A 39 4.82 -7.07 17.91
N ASP A 40 4.08 -6.41 18.80
CA ASP A 40 3.48 -7.07 19.96
C ASP A 40 2.20 -7.82 19.53
N ASP A 41 2.38 -9.12 19.34
CA ASP A 41 1.31 -10.09 19.09
C ASP A 41 0.83 -10.76 20.39
N TYR A 42 1.35 -10.35 21.55
CA TYR A 42 0.97 -10.91 22.84
C TYR A 42 -0.12 -10.06 23.50
N GLY A 43 -1.27 -10.67 23.74
CA GLY A 43 -2.40 -10.02 24.43
C GLY A 43 -3.36 -9.28 23.49
N PRO A 44 -4.26 -8.45 24.04
CA PRO A 44 -5.31 -7.81 23.25
C PRO A 44 -4.77 -6.74 22.30
N PHE A 45 -5.45 -6.58 21.15
CA PHE A 45 -5.21 -5.46 20.24
C PHE A 45 -5.65 -4.16 20.91
N LEU A 46 -4.68 -3.36 21.36
CA LEU A 46 -4.91 -2.08 22.05
C LEU A 46 -4.27 -0.94 21.26
N LEU A 47 -5.04 0.10 20.95
CA LEU A 47 -4.48 1.32 20.38
C LEU A 47 -3.79 2.16 21.48
N PRO A 48 -2.78 2.98 21.13
CA PRO A 48 -2.13 3.82 22.12
C PRO A 48 -3.09 4.85 22.72
N LEU A 49 -2.95 5.12 24.01
CA LEU A 49 -3.67 6.20 24.68
C LEU A 49 -3.24 7.54 24.10
N SER A 50 -4.16 8.19 23.38
CA SER A 50 -3.94 9.50 22.77
C SER A 50 -3.97 10.62 23.82
N ILE A 51 -2.95 11.48 23.82
CA ILE A 51 -2.94 12.71 24.62
C ILE A 51 -4.00 13.73 24.15
N SER A 52 -4.43 13.64 22.88
CA SER A 52 -5.49 14.47 22.29
C SER A 52 -6.90 13.88 22.48
N LYS A 53 -7.02 12.70 23.11
CA LYS A 53 -8.28 11.92 23.21
C LYS A 53 -8.91 11.61 21.85
N GLU A 54 -8.07 11.47 20.83
CA GLU A 54 -8.49 11.10 19.48
C GLU A 54 -8.56 9.57 19.37
N ASP A 55 -9.70 9.05 18.93
CA ASP A 55 -9.89 7.64 18.64
C ASP A 55 -9.86 7.40 17.13
N ALA A 56 -9.16 6.35 16.69
CA ALA A 56 -9.16 5.93 15.29
C ALA A 56 -10.45 5.20 14.92
N LEU A 57 -11.09 4.57 15.91
CA LEU A 57 -12.32 3.82 15.72
C LEU A 57 -13.52 4.77 15.82
N PRO A 58 -14.55 4.59 14.97
CA PRO A 58 -15.76 5.38 15.07
C PRO A 58 -16.40 5.13 16.45
N ASN A 59 -16.77 6.22 17.13
CA ASN A 59 -17.60 6.14 18.32
C ASN A 59 -18.85 5.33 17.97
N ARG A 60 -19.00 4.14 18.55
CA ARG A 60 -20.27 3.41 18.48
C ARG A 60 -21.33 4.38 19.00
N ILE A 61 -22.31 4.72 18.16
CA ILE A 61 -23.49 5.44 18.59
C ILE A 61 -24.09 4.57 19.70
N HIS A 62 -23.89 4.96 20.95
CA HIS A 62 -24.67 4.42 22.05
C HIS A 62 -26.09 4.87 21.76
N LYS A 63 -26.92 3.98 21.21
CA LYS A 63 -28.37 4.13 21.33
C LYS A 63 -28.65 3.99 22.82
N PRO A 64 -29.12 5.04 23.52
CA PRO A 64 -29.78 4.82 24.78
C PRO A 64 -31.09 4.10 24.45
N GLU A 65 -31.34 2.94 25.06
CA GLU A 65 -32.53 2.07 24.87
C GLU A 65 -32.39 1.20 23.60
N GLU A 66 -32.28 -0.14 23.65
CA GLU A 66 -32.89 -1.17 24.50
C GLU A 66 -31.87 -2.33 24.71
N GLU A 67 -31.46 -2.58 25.95
CA GLU A 67 -30.66 -3.75 26.35
C GLU A 67 -31.57 -4.88 26.81
N GLU A 68 -32.23 -5.61 25.90
CA GLU A 68 -32.80 -6.93 26.23
C GLU A 68 -32.74 -7.83 24.98
N ASP A 69 -31.56 -8.41 24.73
CA ASP A 69 -31.41 -9.79 24.26
C ASP A 69 -29.93 -10.10 24.03
N TYR A 70 -29.49 -11.25 24.54
CA TYR A 70 -28.11 -11.79 24.55
C TYR A 70 -27.18 -11.36 25.71
N VAL A 71 -27.61 -11.64 26.95
CA VAL A 71 -26.64 -11.89 28.04
C VAL A 71 -26.05 -13.28 27.84
N VAL A 72 -24.86 -13.37 27.25
CA VAL A 72 -24.03 -14.58 27.36
C VAL A 72 -23.50 -14.62 28.79
N SER A 73 -24.02 -15.55 29.59
CA SER A 73 -23.55 -15.82 30.94
C SER A 73 -22.12 -16.37 30.89
N GLU A 74 -21.11 -15.51 30.95
CA GLU A 74 -19.74 -15.92 31.23
C GLU A 74 -19.62 -16.29 32.72
N GLY A 75 -19.30 -17.55 32.98
CA GLY A 75 -19.11 -18.08 34.31
C GLY A 75 -17.84 -17.53 34.96
N SER A 76 -18.03 -16.91 36.12
CA SER A 76 -17.15 -16.86 37.31
C SER A 76 -15.63 -17.02 37.12
N GLU A 77 -14.96 -15.87 37.28
CA GLU A 77 -13.78 -15.60 38.13
C GLU A 77 -12.56 -16.54 38.04
N ASP A 78 -11.52 -16.05 37.36
CA ASP A 78 -10.15 -16.18 37.87
C ASP A 78 -9.54 -14.77 37.96
N GLU A 79 -9.45 -14.23 39.19
CA GLU A 79 -8.81 -12.95 39.50
C GLU A 79 -7.28 -13.11 39.45
N SER A 80 -6.63 -12.81 38.31
CA SER A 80 -5.20 -12.44 38.32
C SER A 80 -4.62 -11.74 37.09
N GLU A 81 -5.40 -11.37 36.07
CA GLU A 81 -4.87 -10.52 34.98
C GLU A 81 -5.30 -9.07 35.17
N GLN A 82 -4.38 -8.23 35.66
CA GLN A 82 -4.49 -6.77 35.50
C GLN A 82 -4.76 -6.50 34.01
N PRO A 83 -5.83 -5.78 33.62
CA PRO A 83 -6.04 -5.43 32.22
C PRO A 83 -4.79 -4.67 31.77
N SER A 84 -4.10 -5.18 30.75
CA SER A 84 -2.89 -4.56 30.23
C SER A 84 -3.20 -3.11 29.89
N SER A 85 -2.53 -2.18 30.56
CA SER A 85 -2.73 -0.76 30.31
C SER A 85 -2.27 -0.47 28.89
N ALA A 86 -3.15 0.11 28.07
CA ALA A 86 -2.82 0.51 26.72
C ALA A 86 -1.55 1.40 26.71
N PRO A 87 -0.63 1.21 25.76
CA PRO A 87 0.63 1.94 25.71
C PRO A 87 0.39 3.42 25.38
N SER A 88 1.39 4.27 25.61
CA SER A 88 1.30 5.70 25.25
C SER A 88 2.65 6.20 24.72
N PHE A 89 2.60 7.09 23.74
CA PHE A 89 3.78 7.63 23.04
C PHE A 89 3.66 9.14 22.86
N PRO A 90 3.62 9.93 23.96
CA PRO A 90 3.24 11.33 23.93
C PRO A 90 4.18 12.20 23.08
N GLU A 91 5.49 11.98 23.13
CA GLU A 91 6.46 12.73 22.32
C GLU A 91 6.30 12.44 20.82
N LEU A 92 6.11 11.16 20.46
CA LEU A 92 5.91 10.74 19.08
C LEU A 92 4.57 11.27 18.53
N GLU A 93 3.50 11.19 19.32
CA GLU A 93 2.17 11.71 18.96
C GLU A 93 2.23 13.21 18.66
N LEU A 94 2.92 14.00 19.50
CA LEU A 94 3.08 15.43 19.30
C LEU A 94 3.82 15.76 17.99
N GLN A 95 4.94 15.09 17.72
CA GLN A 95 5.72 15.30 16.49
C GLN A 95 4.93 14.92 15.22
N ILE A 96 4.15 13.84 15.29
CA ILE A 96 3.30 13.38 14.20
C ILE A 96 2.16 14.38 13.96
N LYS A 97 1.53 14.89 15.02
CA LYS A 97 0.47 15.90 14.92
C LYS A 97 0.95 17.17 14.22
N GLU A 98 2.08 17.72 14.64
CA GLU A 98 2.71 18.88 13.98
C GLU A 98 2.99 18.62 12.50
N SER A 99 3.41 17.39 12.17
CA SER A 99 3.72 17.00 10.79
C SER A 99 2.46 16.84 9.93
N ILE A 100 1.38 16.27 10.49
CA ILE A 100 0.07 16.20 9.83
C ILE A 100 -0.40 17.62 9.48
N GLU A 101 -0.34 18.56 10.42
CA GLU A 101 -0.70 19.96 10.21
C GLU A 101 0.18 20.60 9.11
N ALA A 102 1.51 20.43 9.18
CA ALA A 102 2.46 20.97 8.20
C ALA A 102 2.32 20.37 6.77
N LEU A 103 1.68 19.20 6.66
CA LEU A 103 1.37 18.52 5.40
C LEU A 103 -0.04 18.84 4.89
N GLY A 104 -0.84 19.60 5.64
CA GLY A 104 -2.17 20.06 5.22
C GLY A 104 -3.31 19.24 5.79
N GLY A 105 -3.12 18.62 6.97
CA GLY A 105 -4.15 17.96 7.76
C GLY A 105 -4.47 16.51 7.39
N ALA A 106 -3.87 15.98 6.32
CA ALA A 106 -4.04 14.59 5.91
C ALA A 106 -2.75 14.02 5.34
N VAL A 107 -2.42 12.80 5.74
CA VAL A 107 -1.17 12.13 5.41
C VAL A 107 -1.39 10.68 4.95
N PHE A 108 -0.37 10.15 4.31
CA PHE A 108 -0.20 8.74 3.98
C PHE A 108 1.05 8.23 4.71
N PRO A 109 0.93 7.30 5.67
CA PRO A 109 2.06 6.77 6.40
C PRO A 109 2.75 5.63 5.63
N LYS A 110 4.07 5.53 5.74
CA LYS A 110 4.85 4.34 5.37
C LYS A 110 6.09 4.21 6.26
N LEU A 111 6.62 2.99 6.37
CA LEU A 111 7.91 2.76 7.03
C LEU A 111 9.07 2.95 6.04
N ASN A 112 10.24 2.45 6.42
CA ASN A 112 11.49 2.50 5.66
C ASN A 112 11.26 2.12 4.18
N TRP A 113 10.53 1.04 3.90
CA TRP A 113 10.31 0.56 2.52
C TRP A 113 8.83 0.45 2.16
N SER A 114 8.02 -0.11 3.04
CA SER A 114 6.65 -0.50 2.73
C SER A 114 5.63 0.48 3.30
N ALA A 115 4.53 0.62 2.57
CA ALA A 115 3.32 1.28 3.06
C ALA A 115 2.30 0.21 3.47
N PRO A 116 1.42 0.47 4.45
CA PRO A 116 0.50 -0.51 5.00
C PRO A 116 -0.72 -0.74 4.10
N LYS A 117 -0.49 -1.03 2.81
CA LYS A 117 -1.55 -1.09 1.77
C LYS A 117 -2.54 -2.24 2.01
N ASP A 118 -2.06 -3.30 2.63
CA ASP A 118 -2.77 -4.51 3.06
C ASP A 118 -3.66 -4.30 4.28
N SER A 119 -3.47 -3.23 5.07
CA SER A 119 -4.30 -2.93 6.23
C SER A 119 -5.37 -1.86 5.97
N ALA A 120 -5.56 -1.42 4.73
CA ALA A 120 -6.58 -0.42 4.38
C ALA A 120 -8.01 -0.82 4.82
N TRP A 121 -8.28 -2.12 5.00
CA TRP A 121 -9.58 -2.66 5.43
C TRP A 121 -9.97 -2.29 6.85
N ILE A 122 -9.00 -2.03 7.74
CA ILE A 122 -9.30 -1.68 9.15
C ILE A 122 -9.61 -0.19 9.32
N SER A 123 -9.24 0.64 8.34
CA SER A 123 -9.56 2.07 8.33
C SER A 123 -11.06 2.29 8.24
N SER A 124 -11.58 3.22 9.04
CA SER A 124 -12.99 3.65 9.01
C SER A 124 -13.44 4.16 7.63
N THR A 125 -12.49 4.59 6.79
CA THR A 125 -12.75 5.10 5.44
C THR A 125 -12.40 4.10 4.33
N GLY A 126 -11.89 2.91 4.67
CA GLY A 126 -11.36 1.96 3.69
C GLY A 126 -10.16 2.51 2.90
N SER A 127 -9.44 3.48 3.46
CA SER A 127 -8.34 4.18 2.78
C SER A 127 -7.11 4.32 3.69
N LEU A 128 -5.96 4.61 3.07
CA LEU A 128 -4.68 4.84 3.75
C LEU A 128 -4.47 6.30 4.17
N LYS A 129 -5.53 7.11 4.11
CA LYS A 129 -5.53 8.49 4.58
C LYS A 129 -5.61 8.47 6.10
N CYS A 130 -4.66 9.13 6.75
CA CYS A 130 -4.69 9.39 8.18
C CYS A 130 -4.73 10.89 8.45
N THR A 131 -5.34 11.24 9.58
CA THR A 131 -5.52 12.59 10.11
C THR A 131 -5.14 12.67 11.60
N SER A 132 -4.92 11.54 12.26
CA SER A 132 -4.47 11.43 13.66
C SER A 132 -3.36 10.40 13.83
N PHE A 133 -2.67 10.45 14.97
CA PHE A 133 -1.69 9.42 15.37
C PHE A 133 -2.36 8.05 15.57
N SER A 134 -3.54 8.03 16.17
CA SER A 134 -4.30 6.80 16.43
C SER A 134 -4.62 6.06 15.12
N GLU A 135 -5.03 6.77 14.07
CA GLU A 135 -5.30 6.18 12.74
C GLU A 135 -4.02 5.60 12.11
N ILE A 136 -2.88 6.27 12.30
CA ILE A 136 -1.58 5.76 11.84
C ILE A 136 -1.23 4.49 12.61
N ALA A 137 -1.27 4.51 13.94
CA ALA A 137 -0.96 3.34 14.78
C ALA A 137 -1.85 2.14 14.44
N LEU A 138 -3.15 2.37 14.20
CA LEU A 138 -4.09 1.35 13.75
C LEU A 138 -3.65 0.70 12.42
N LEU A 139 -3.37 1.51 11.39
CA LEU A 139 -2.93 0.98 10.10
C LEU A 139 -1.59 0.25 10.18
N LEU A 140 -0.63 0.81 10.92
CA LEU A 140 0.72 0.24 11.00
C LEU A 140 0.70 -1.11 11.72
N ARG A 141 -0.04 -1.22 12.83
CA ARG A 141 -0.12 -2.45 13.63
C ARG A 141 -0.88 -3.57 12.92
N SER A 142 -1.77 -3.25 11.99
CA SER A 142 -2.58 -4.24 11.26
C SER A 142 -1.98 -4.65 9.90
N SER A 143 -0.71 -4.34 9.62
CA SER A 143 -0.09 -4.56 8.31
C SER A 143 1.03 -5.61 8.35
N ASP A 144 0.81 -6.72 7.64
CA ASP A 144 1.81 -7.78 7.44
C ASP A 144 3.02 -7.27 6.63
N SER A 145 2.79 -6.38 5.68
CA SER A 145 3.83 -5.74 4.87
C SER A 145 4.83 -4.98 5.76
N LEU A 146 4.36 -4.40 6.87
CA LEU A 146 5.22 -3.70 7.81
C LEU A 146 5.92 -4.65 8.78
N VAL A 147 5.28 -5.75 9.18
CA VAL A 147 5.97 -6.82 9.91
C VAL A 147 7.16 -7.34 9.09
N ASN A 148 6.99 -7.49 7.77
CA ASN A 148 8.10 -7.84 6.88
C ASN A 148 9.23 -6.80 6.91
N ASP A 149 8.92 -5.50 6.87
CA ASP A 149 9.94 -4.43 7.01
C ASP A 149 10.68 -4.53 8.35
N LEU A 150 9.96 -4.80 9.45
CA LEU A 150 10.51 -4.79 10.81
C LEU A 150 11.34 -6.05 11.14
N CYS A 151 10.97 -7.21 10.58
CA CYS A 151 11.54 -8.50 10.95
C CYS A 151 12.33 -9.20 9.83
N HIS A 152 11.97 -8.96 8.57
CA HIS A 152 12.36 -9.82 7.44
C HIS A 152 13.04 -9.08 6.29
N ALA A 153 13.28 -7.78 6.42
CA ALA A 153 13.84 -6.94 5.34
C ALA A 153 15.14 -7.49 4.72
N TYR A 154 15.97 -8.18 5.51
CA TYR A 154 17.26 -8.71 5.08
C TYR A 154 17.26 -10.23 4.78
N ASP A 155 16.13 -10.91 4.86
CA ASP A 155 16.09 -12.38 4.69
C ASP A 155 16.50 -12.85 3.29
N SER A 156 16.32 -11.99 2.28
CA SER A 156 16.76 -12.25 0.90
C SER A 156 18.21 -11.81 0.61
N CYS A 157 18.92 -11.27 1.59
CA CYS A 157 20.28 -10.76 1.41
C CYS A 157 21.33 -11.87 1.56
N SER A 158 22.18 -12.05 0.55
CA SER A 158 23.22 -13.09 0.56
C SER A 158 24.38 -12.77 1.52
N ASN A 159 24.58 -11.49 1.85
CA ASN A 159 25.67 -10.99 2.69
C ASN A 159 25.18 -10.32 3.99
N ARG A 160 24.02 -10.75 4.51
CA ARG A 160 23.43 -10.12 5.70
C ARG A 160 24.39 -10.15 6.89
N THR A 161 24.61 -8.99 7.48
CA THR A 161 25.42 -8.80 8.70
C THR A 161 24.55 -8.65 9.94
N SER A 162 23.33 -8.16 9.74
CA SER A 162 22.32 -7.94 10.79
C SER A 162 21.02 -8.65 10.42
N LEU A 163 20.16 -8.89 11.41
CA LEU A 163 18.83 -9.48 11.17
C LEU A 163 17.81 -8.43 10.68
N ARG A 164 17.94 -7.20 11.18
CA ARG A 164 17.07 -6.06 10.84
C ARG A 164 17.85 -4.73 10.94
N PRO A 165 17.33 -3.61 10.43
CA PRO A 165 17.91 -2.28 10.63
C PRO A 165 18.10 -1.91 12.10
N SER A 166 19.05 -1.00 12.37
CA SER A 166 19.25 -0.44 13.71
C SER A 166 18.18 0.58 14.10
N SER A 167 17.60 1.27 13.12
CA SER A 167 16.58 2.31 13.31
C SER A 167 15.47 2.14 12.28
N PHE A 168 14.24 2.44 12.70
CA PHE A 168 13.06 2.47 11.84
C PHE A 168 12.53 3.88 11.74
N PHE A 169 11.93 4.19 10.59
CA PHE A 169 11.47 5.53 10.28
C PHE A 169 10.02 5.49 9.82
N LEU A 170 9.21 6.39 10.35
CA LEU A 170 7.87 6.69 9.87
C LEU A 170 7.95 7.89 8.93
N ALA A 171 7.65 7.66 7.66
CA ALA A 171 7.51 8.71 6.66
C ALA A 171 6.03 9.08 6.49
N LEU A 172 5.70 10.33 6.82
CA LEU A 172 4.40 10.92 6.60
C LEU A 172 4.41 11.71 5.30
N ARG A 173 3.71 11.20 4.29
CA ARG A 173 3.60 11.84 2.97
C ARG A 173 2.31 12.64 2.92
N LYS A 174 2.33 13.83 2.30
CA LYS A 174 1.11 14.62 2.09
C LYS A 174 0.07 13.82 1.30
N TRP A 175 -1.14 13.74 1.84
CA TRP A 175 -2.27 13.11 1.15
C TRP A 175 -2.79 14.00 0.02
N TYR A 176 -2.99 13.40 -1.15
CA TYR A 176 -3.59 14.05 -2.30
C TYR A 176 -4.82 13.26 -2.76
N PRO A 177 -6.05 13.75 -2.51
CA PRO A 177 -7.27 13.02 -2.84
C PRO A 177 -7.47 12.85 -4.35
N SER A 178 -6.77 13.64 -5.16
CA SER A 178 -6.85 13.60 -6.63
C SER A 178 -5.86 12.62 -7.28
N LEU A 179 -5.09 11.85 -6.49
CA LEU A 179 -4.20 10.83 -7.05
C LEU A 179 -5.04 9.70 -7.63
N ARG A 180 -4.74 9.37 -8.88
CA ARG A 180 -5.43 8.36 -9.68
C ARG A 180 -4.57 7.10 -9.75
N PRO A 181 -4.97 5.96 -9.17
CA PRO A 181 -4.16 4.73 -9.14
C PRO A 181 -3.65 4.28 -10.53
N GLU A 182 -4.43 4.53 -11.58
CA GLU A 182 -4.08 4.20 -12.97
C GLU A 182 -2.90 5.00 -13.54
N MET A 183 -2.52 6.11 -12.90
CA MET A 183 -1.40 6.94 -13.31
C MET A 183 -0.10 6.63 -12.54
N GLU A 184 -0.09 5.53 -11.78
CA GLU A 184 1.09 5.01 -11.08
C GLU A 184 1.74 3.89 -11.90
N PHE A 185 3.07 3.96 -12.07
CA PHE A 185 3.84 3.02 -12.87
C PHE A 185 5.10 2.59 -12.12
N ARG A 186 5.45 1.31 -12.23
CA ARG A 186 6.73 0.77 -11.78
C ARG A 186 7.69 0.68 -12.95
N CYS A 187 8.87 1.23 -12.77
CA CYS A 187 9.94 1.26 -13.74
C CYS A 187 11.06 0.33 -13.29
N PHE A 188 11.59 -0.49 -14.21
CA PHE A 188 12.60 -1.50 -13.95
C PHE A 188 13.92 -1.08 -14.56
N VAL A 189 14.95 -0.94 -13.73
CA VAL A 189 16.29 -0.48 -14.13
C VAL A 189 17.31 -1.57 -13.87
N CYS A 190 18.06 -1.95 -14.90
CA CYS A 190 19.18 -2.87 -14.78
C CYS A 190 20.40 -2.31 -15.53
N GLY A 191 21.58 -2.32 -14.90
CA GLY A 191 22.80 -1.77 -15.48
C GLY A 191 22.66 -0.30 -15.88
N GLN A 192 21.91 0.49 -15.12
CA GLN A 192 21.57 1.89 -15.45
C GLN A 192 20.80 2.08 -16.77
N LEU A 193 20.10 1.04 -17.24
CA LEU A 193 19.19 1.09 -18.38
C LEU A 193 17.76 0.81 -17.91
N LEU A 194 16.81 1.60 -18.40
CA LEU A 194 15.39 1.35 -18.17
C LEU A 194 14.94 0.22 -19.12
N VAL A 195 14.60 -0.94 -18.56
CA VAL A 195 14.28 -2.16 -19.32
C VAL A 195 12.79 -2.48 -19.35
N GLY A 196 12.01 -1.94 -18.41
CA GLY A 196 10.57 -2.17 -18.37
C GLY A 196 9.81 -1.06 -17.66
N ILE A 197 8.56 -0.84 -18.07
CA ILE A 197 7.57 -0.04 -17.35
C ILE A 197 6.30 -0.88 -17.21
N SER A 198 5.74 -0.95 -16.00
CA SER A 198 4.50 -1.65 -15.71
C SER A 198 3.47 -0.72 -15.06
N GLN A 199 2.20 -0.81 -15.45
CA GLN A 199 1.10 -0.25 -14.67
C GLN A 199 1.13 -0.82 -13.24
N ARG A 200 1.08 0.05 -12.23
CA ARG A 200 1.19 -0.38 -10.83
C ARG A 200 -0.08 -1.02 -10.29
N GLU A 201 -1.23 -0.47 -10.68
CA GLU A 201 -2.54 -1.00 -10.33
C GLU A 201 -3.02 -1.98 -11.39
N VAL A 202 -2.68 -3.26 -11.23
CA VAL A 202 -2.87 -4.29 -12.26
C VAL A 202 -4.27 -4.90 -12.29
N THR A 203 -5.13 -4.59 -11.33
CA THR A 203 -6.50 -5.14 -11.28
C THR A 203 -7.49 -4.34 -12.12
N GLY A 204 -7.21 -3.06 -12.35
CA GLY A 204 -8.06 -2.18 -13.14
C GLY A 204 -7.70 -2.13 -14.63
N TYR A 205 -8.71 -2.22 -15.49
CA TYR A 205 -8.60 -1.89 -16.91
C TYR A 205 -9.05 -0.44 -17.15
N TYR A 206 -8.16 0.38 -17.74
CA TYR A 206 -8.39 1.80 -17.96
C TYR A 206 -8.20 2.13 -19.45
N PRO A 207 -9.27 2.17 -20.27
CA PRO A 207 -9.17 2.41 -21.72
C PRO A 207 -8.37 3.67 -22.10
N ALA A 208 -8.51 4.74 -21.30
CA ALA A 208 -7.78 5.99 -21.52
C ALA A 208 -6.25 5.87 -21.39
N LEU A 209 -5.72 4.83 -20.74
CA LEU A 209 -4.29 4.56 -20.70
C LEU A 209 -3.77 4.02 -22.04
N LEU A 210 -4.59 3.27 -22.79
CA LEU A 210 -4.20 2.73 -24.10
C LEU A 210 -3.92 3.87 -25.09
N GLU A 211 -4.79 4.88 -25.09
CA GLU A 211 -4.65 6.07 -25.95
C GLU A 211 -3.40 6.89 -25.61
N ARG A 212 -3.00 6.91 -24.34
CA ARG A 212 -1.88 7.72 -23.83
C ARG A 212 -0.59 6.91 -23.64
N LYS A 213 -0.56 5.62 -24.00
CA LYS A 213 0.56 4.72 -23.72
C LYS A 213 1.90 5.27 -24.22
N ASN A 214 1.95 5.74 -25.46
CA ASN A 214 3.18 6.27 -26.05
C ASN A 214 3.63 7.59 -25.38
N GLU A 215 2.69 8.49 -25.08
CA GLU A 215 2.95 9.73 -24.35
C GLU A 215 3.54 9.43 -22.96
N LEU A 216 2.91 8.53 -22.22
CA LEU A 216 3.35 8.11 -20.89
C LEU A 216 4.73 7.46 -20.92
N GLN A 217 5.00 6.62 -21.91
CA GLN A 217 6.32 6.02 -22.09
C GLN A 217 7.40 7.09 -22.24
N MET A 218 7.16 8.07 -23.13
CA MET A 218 8.13 9.14 -23.41
C MET A 218 8.43 9.97 -22.17
N VAL A 219 7.41 10.45 -21.45
CA VAL A 219 7.63 11.31 -20.27
C VAL A 219 8.30 10.55 -19.11
N ILE A 220 8.03 9.25 -18.95
CA ILE A 220 8.70 8.42 -17.95
C ILE A 220 10.16 8.16 -18.34
N GLN A 221 10.44 7.90 -19.62
CA GLN A 221 11.80 7.74 -20.14
C GLN A 221 12.63 9.02 -19.96
N GLU A 222 12.07 10.18 -20.30
CA GLU A 222 12.72 11.48 -20.12
C GLU A 222 13.00 11.74 -18.63
N PHE A 223 12.01 11.53 -17.77
CA PHE A 223 12.19 11.64 -16.31
C PHE A 223 13.30 10.70 -15.79
N PHE A 224 13.34 9.45 -16.25
CA PHE A 224 14.42 8.53 -15.87
C PHE A 224 15.78 9.08 -16.27
N MET A 225 15.94 9.48 -17.54
CA MET A 225 17.21 9.94 -18.09
C MET A 225 17.73 11.20 -17.42
N ASP A 226 16.84 12.16 -17.16
CA ASP A 226 17.22 13.48 -16.66
C ASP A 226 17.32 13.51 -15.13
N GLU A 227 16.47 12.74 -14.43
CA GLU A 227 16.26 12.90 -13.00
C GLU A 227 16.65 11.71 -12.13
N VAL A 228 16.77 10.50 -12.68
CA VAL A 228 17.02 9.28 -11.87
C VAL A 228 18.33 8.59 -12.23
N ARG A 229 18.60 8.43 -13.53
CA ARG A 229 19.76 7.72 -14.06
C ARG A 229 21.05 8.35 -13.54
N LEU A 230 21.97 7.52 -13.04
CA LEU A 230 23.24 7.94 -12.40
C LEU A 230 23.09 8.78 -11.11
N LYS A 231 21.86 9.14 -10.67
CA LYS A 231 21.63 9.89 -9.42
C LYS A 231 21.24 8.98 -8.24
N PHE A 232 20.70 7.79 -8.51
CA PHE A 232 20.48 6.75 -7.50
C PHE A 232 21.72 5.85 -7.39
N ASP A 233 22.11 5.47 -6.17
CA ASP A 233 23.42 4.87 -5.90
C ASP A 233 23.53 3.37 -6.28
N SER A 234 22.45 2.76 -6.78
CA SER A 234 22.42 1.38 -7.26
C SER A 234 22.32 1.30 -8.78
N GLU A 235 22.88 0.25 -9.37
CA GLU A 235 22.80 0.00 -10.83
C GLU A 235 21.54 -0.77 -11.23
N ASN A 236 21.03 -1.61 -10.32
CA ASN A 236 19.86 -2.45 -10.51
C ASN A 236 18.83 -2.12 -9.43
N TYR A 237 17.65 -1.66 -9.84
CA TYR A 237 16.57 -1.26 -8.93
C TYR A 237 15.27 -1.13 -9.70
N THR A 238 14.19 -0.93 -8.95
CA THR A 238 12.94 -0.45 -9.51
C THR A 238 12.57 0.87 -8.85
N PHE A 239 11.83 1.71 -9.56
CA PHE A 239 11.30 2.94 -8.99
C PHE A 239 9.86 3.14 -9.44
N ASP A 240 9.04 3.63 -8.53
CA ASP A 240 7.63 3.90 -8.78
C ASP A 240 7.45 5.39 -9.08
N VAL A 241 6.64 5.71 -10.08
CA VAL A 241 6.34 7.08 -10.48
C VAL A 241 4.85 7.32 -10.63
N TYR A 242 4.44 8.56 -10.43
CA TYR A 242 3.11 9.06 -10.74
C TYR A 242 3.18 10.10 -11.85
N VAL A 243 2.41 9.92 -12.92
CA VAL A 243 2.32 10.91 -14.01
C VAL A 243 1.10 11.81 -13.80
N ARG A 244 1.34 13.10 -13.57
CA ARG A 244 0.27 14.09 -13.38
C ARG A 244 -0.44 14.41 -14.69
N LYS A 245 -1.62 15.04 -14.60
CA LYS A 245 -2.41 15.46 -15.77
C LYS A 245 -1.69 16.48 -16.66
N ASP A 246 -0.77 17.26 -16.09
CA ASP A 246 0.06 18.24 -16.79
C ASP A 246 1.36 17.63 -17.38
N GLY A 247 1.51 16.30 -17.32
CA GLY A 247 2.69 15.58 -17.80
C GLY A 247 3.84 15.52 -16.81
N GLN A 248 3.79 16.26 -15.70
CA GLN A 248 4.86 16.22 -14.71
C GLN A 248 4.91 14.85 -14.01
N VAL A 249 6.09 14.25 -13.99
CA VAL A 249 6.35 12.99 -13.30
C VAL A 249 6.77 13.26 -11.86
N LYS A 250 6.23 12.47 -10.92
CA LYS A 250 6.60 12.47 -9.51
C LYS A 250 7.15 11.13 -9.09
N LEU A 251 8.33 11.12 -8.48
CA LEU A 251 8.91 9.92 -7.89
C LEU A 251 8.10 9.52 -6.65
N LEU A 252 7.64 8.27 -6.59
CA LEU A 252 6.89 7.73 -5.47
C LEU A 252 7.74 6.87 -4.56
N ASP A 253 8.59 5.99 -5.11
CA ASP A 253 9.35 5.03 -4.32
C ASP A 253 10.57 4.47 -5.07
N PHE A 254 11.52 3.92 -4.34
CA PHE A 254 12.57 3.03 -4.86
C PHE A 254 12.45 1.67 -4.19
N ASN A 255 12.61 0.60 -4.95
CA ASN A 255 12.62 -0.77 -4.43
C ASN A 255 13.78 -1.54 -5.06
N PRO A 256 14.31 -2.56 -4.38
CA PRO A 256 15.44 -3.33 -4.89
C PRO A 256 15.03 -4.18 -6.11
N TRP A 257 16.01 -4.57 -6.93
CA TRP A 257 15.81 -5.49 -8.05
C TRP A 257 15.60 -6.92 -7.54
N GLY A 258 14.36 -7.42 -7.57
CA GLY A 258 13.99 -8.74 -7.04
C GLY A 258 13.55 -8.69 -5.57
N ALA A 259 13.84 -9.77 -4.83
CA ALA A 259 13.41 -9.98 -3.45
C ALA A 259 11.88 -9.90 -3.28
N PHE A 260 11.40 -9.08 -2.34
CA PHE A 260 9.97 -8.86 -2.07
C PHE A 260 9.32 -7.86 -3.05
N THR A 261 10.08 -7.30 -3.99
CA THR A 261 9.54 -6.42 -5.02
C THR A 261 8.68 -7.24 -6.00
N LEU A 262 7.39 -6.87 -6.12
CA LEU A 262 6.52 -7.49 -7.12
C LEU A 262 6.88 -7.00 -8.54
N PRO A 263 7.04 -7.92 -9.53
CA PRO A 263 7.30 -7.57 -10.94
C PRO A 263 6.02 -7.16 -11.71
N LEU A 264 4.84 -7.28 -11.08
CA LEU A 264 3.54 -6.80 -11.58
C LEU A 264 3.13 -7.48 -12.90
N LEU A 265 3.03 -6.73 -14.01
CA LEU A 265 2.73 -7.29 -15.32
C LEU A 265 3.93 -7.99 -15.96
N PHE A 266 5.06 -8.06 -15.24
CA PHE A 266 6.24 -8.79 -15.68
C PHE A 266 6.53 -10.06 -14.86
N SER A 267 7.36 -10.93 -15.41
CA SER A 267 8.16 -11.89 -14.64
C SER A 267 9.61 -11.38 -14.49
N TRP A 268 10.33 -11.86 -13.48
CA TRP A 268 11.74 -11.46 -13.32
C TRP A 268 12.61 -12.03 -14.45
N GLU A 269 12.31 -13.24 -14.90
CA GLU A 269 13.01 -13.93 -15.99
C GLU A 269 12.89 -13.16 -17.31
N GLU A 270 11.69 -12.65 -17.65
CA GLU A 270 11.54 -11.88 -18.88
C GLU A 270 12.23 -10.51 -18.82
N LEU A 271 12.28 -9.88 -17.64
CA LEU A 271 13.05 -8.65 -17.46
C LEU A 271 14.55 -8.90 -17.63
N GLU A 272 15.04 -10.08 -17.21
CA GLU A 272 16.42 -10.52 -17.44
C GLU A 272 16.69 -10.83 -18.92
N GLU A 273 15.77 -11.48 -19.62
CA GLU A 273 15.88 -11.73 -21.06
C GLU A 273 15.89 -10.44 -21.89
N ASN A 274 15.12 -9.42 -21.50
CA ASN A 274 15.09 -8.12 -22.18
C ASN A 274 16.45 -7.41 -22.16
N ILE A 275 17.30 -7.72 -21.18
CA ILE A 275 18.69 -7.24 -21.13
C ILE A 275 19.54 -7.92 -22.23
N ILE A 276 19.32 -9.23 -22.45
CA ILE A 276 20.13 -10.08 -23.33
C ILE A 276 19.78 -9.85 -24.82
N LYS A 277 18.52 -9.57 -25.14
CA LYS A 277 18.01 -9.44 -26.52
C LYS A 277 18.26 -8.06 -27.16
N ASP A 278 19.51 -7.61 -27.24
CA ASP A 278 19.97 -6.38 -27.91
C ASP A 278 19.70 -5.03 -27.19
N GLY A 279 19.58 -5.01 -25.85
CA GLY A 279 19.88 -3.84 -25.00
C GLY A 279 19.10 -2.53 -25.21
N ASN A 280 18.12 -2.48 -26.11
CA ASN A 280 17.47 -1.23 -26.54
C ASN A 280 15.94 -1.26 -26.61
N THR A 281 15.30 -2.39 -26.33
CA THR A 281 13.83 -2.47 -26.41
C THR A 281 13.24 -2.28 -25.03
N LEU A 282 12.95 -1.03 -24.67
CA LEU A 282 12.10 -0.76 -23.51
C LEU A 282 10.70 -1.33 -23.75
N GLU A 283 10.23 -2.19 -22.85
CA GLU A 283 8.87 -2.69 -22.89
C GLU A 283 7.96 -1.94 -21.91
N PHE A 284 6.79 -1.48 -22.38
CA PHE A 284 5.76 -0.88 -21.54
C PHE A 284 4.51 -1.76 -21.52
N LYS A 285 4.22 -2.38 -20.37
CA LYS A 285 3.02 -3.20 -20.13
C LYS A 285 1.98 -2.43 -19.32
N ILE A 286 0.77 -2.39 -19.84
CA ILE A 286 -0.45 -1.89 -19.17
C ILE A 286 -1.55 -2.94 -19.33
N VAL A 287 -2.58 -2.86 -18.49
CA VAL A 287 -3.77 -3.69 -18.64
C VAL A 287 -4.50 -3.26 -19.91
N ASP A 288 -4.56 -4.15 -20.91
CA ASP A 288 -5.04 -3.87 -22.27
C ASP A 288 -6.44 -4.39 -22.57
N SER A 289 -6.98 -5.26 -21.71
CA SER A 289 -8.35 -5.74 -21.80
C SER A 289 -9.00 -5.87 -20.43
N GLN A 290 -10.33 -5.79 -20.39
CA GLN A 290 -11.12 -6.12 -19.22
C GLN A 290 -11.01 -7.62 -18.93
N CYS A 291 -10.41 -7.98 -17.81
CA CYS A 291 -10.34 -9.35 -17.33
C CYS A 291 -11.08 -9.46 -16.00
N GLY A 292 -11.64 -10.64 -15.70
CA GLY A 292 -12.43 -10.87 -14.49
C GLY A 292 -11.65 -10.66 -13.18
N VAL A 293 -10.99 -11.70 -12.67
CA VAL A 293 -10.19 -11.60 -11.43
C VAL A 293 -8.71 -11.51 -11.77
N ARG A 294 -8.03 -10.49 -11.25
CA ARG A 294 -6.56 -10.41 -11.27
C ARG A 294 -6.03 -10.45 -9.85
N PRO A 295 -4.97 -11.23 -9.57
CA PRO A 295 -4.30 -11.20 -8.27
C PRO A 295 -3.87 -9.76 -7.95
N GLY A 296 -4.27 -9.27 -6.78
CA GLY A 296 -3.92 -7.94 -6.29
C GLY A 296 -3.70 -7.96 -4.78
N LEU A 297 -3.08 -6.91 -4.25
CA LEU A 297 -2.83 -6.74 -2.80
C LEU A 297 -4.11 -6.45 -2.00
N LYS A 298 -5.20 -6.09 -2.66
CA LYS A 298 -6.51 -5.90 -2.04
C LYS A 298 -7.30 -7.19 -2.16
N THR A 299 -8.16 -7.47 -1.20
CA THR A 299 -9.21 -8.49 -1.30
C THR A 299 -10.06 -8.20 -2.55
N ALA A 300 -9.72 -8.83 -3.66
CA ALA A 300 -10.40 -8.63 -4.92
C ALA A 300 -11.69 -9.44 -4.89
N VAL A 301 -12.83 -8.76 -4.89
CA VAL A 301 -14.11 -9.39 -5.21
C VAL A 301 -14.06 -9.71 -6.72
N PRO A 302 -14.38 -10.94 -7.14
CA PRO A 302 -14.39 -11.27 -8.55
C PRO A 302 -15.28 -10.30 -9.35
N TYR A 303 -14.83 -9.88 -10.53
CA TYR A 303 -15.60 -8.96 -11.37
C TYR A 303 -17.03 -9.46 -11.62
N ASP A 304 -17.22 -10.77 -11.81
CA ASP A 304 -18.52 -11.40 -12.01
C ASP A 304 -19.50 -11.18 -10.84
N TYR A 305 -18.98 -10.95 -9.62
CA TYR A 305 -19.78 -10.61 -8.45
C TYR A 305 -20.17 -9.13 -8.38
N LEU A 306 -19.49 -8.25 -9.10
CA LEU A 306 -19.76 -6.81 -9.15
C LEU A 306 -20.56 -6.41 -10.40
N ASP A 307 -20.39 -7.15 -11.50
CA ASP A 307 -20.99 -6.81 -12.78
C ASP A 307 -22.49 -7.16 -12.82
N THR A 308 -23.32 -6.13 -12.88
CA THR A 308 -24.78 -6.23 -13.02
C THR A 308 -25.25 -5.77 -14.41
N SER A 309 -24.32 -5.61 -15.36
CA SER A 309 -24.65 -5.19 -16.72
C SER A 309 -25.38 -6.28 -17.52
N PRO A 310 -26.08 -5.92 -18.60
CA PRO A 310 -26.73 -6.90 -19.47
C PRO A 310 -25.71 -7.89 -20.07
N GLY A 311 -25.96 -9.18 -19.89
CA GLY A 311 -25.10 -10.28 -20.28
C GLY A 311 -24.20 -10.82 -19.17
N SER A 312 -24.18 -10.19 -17.99
CA SER A 312 -23.36 -10.63 -16.86
C SER A 312 -23.89 -11.90 -16.19
N GLY A 313 -23.07 -12.49 -15.30
CA GLY A 313 -23.48 -13.64 -14.49
C GLY A 313 -24.70 -13.36 -13.61
N TRP A 314 -24.77 -12.17 -12.98
CA TRP A 314 -25.94 -11.74 -12.20
C TRP A 314 -27.18 -11.56 -13.06
N ASP A 315 -27.05 -10.93 -14.23
CA ASP A 315 -28.18 -10.75 -15.16
C ASP A 315 -28.71 -12.08 -15.68
N GLN A 316 -27.83 -13.05 -15.98
CA GLN A 316 -28.23 -14.41 -16.33
C GLN A 316 -28.92 -15.13 -15.16
N PHE A 317 -28.38 -15.03 -13.95
CA PHE A 317 -29.00 -15.62 -12.75
C PHE A 317 -30.40 -15.05 -12.49
N LEU A 318 -30.54 -13.73 -12.52
CA LEU A 318 -31.82 -13.04 -12.28
C LEU A 318 -32.86 -13.42 -13.34
N ARG A 319 -32.47 -13.49 -14.62
CA ARG A 319 -33.38 -13.99 -15.68
C ARG A 319 -33.85 -15.41 -15.43
N ASN A 320 -32.93 -16.32 -15.09
CA ASN A 320 -33.28 -17.71 -14.82
C ASN A 320 -34.20 -17.83 -13.60
N ALA A 321 -33.96 -17.04 -12.55
CA ALA A 321 -34.80 -16.99 -11.37
C ALA A 321 -36.22 -16.48 -11.68
N ASP A 322 -36.33 -15.43 -12.50
CA ASP A 322 -37.63 -14.90 -12.96
C ASP A 322 -38.41 -15.91 -13.80
N GLU A 323 -37.73 -16.64 -14.70
CA GLU A 323 -38.34 -17.70 -15.50
C GLU A 323 -38.87 -18.84 -14.62
N GLU A 324 -38.08 -19.28 -13.64
CA GLU A 324 -38.48 -20.34 -12.71
C GLU A 324 -39.67 -19.91 -11.83
N LEU A 325 -39.67 -18.67 -11.33
CA LEU A 325 -40.78 -18.11 -10.56
C LEU A 325 -42.09 -18.10 -11.37
N ARG A 326 -42.02 -17.75 -12.66
CA ARG A 326 -43.18 -17.79 -13.56
C ARG A 326 -43.69 -19.21 -13.76
N ARG A 327 -42.81 -20.20 -13.91
CA ARG A 327 -43.21 -21.63 -14.04
C ARG A 327 -43.93 -22.11 -12.79
N GLN A 328 -43.40 -21.82 -11.60
CA GLN A 328 -44.01 -22.20 -10.34
C GLN A 328 -45.39 -21.58 -10.16
N THR A 329 -45.54 -20.30 -10.52
CA THR A 329 -46.83 -19.59 -10.46
C THR A 329 -47.86 -20.19 -11.42
N GLN A 330 -47.45 -20.57 -12.63
CA GLN A 330 -48.33 -21.23 -13.61
C GLN A 330 -48.70 -22.67 -13.22
N SER A 331 -47.82 -23.38 -12.51
CA SER A 331 -48.11 -24.73 -12.01
C SER A 331 -49.00 -24.78 -10.76
N SER A 332 -49.19 -23.63 -10.09
CA SER A 332 -49.95 -23.51 -8.84
C SER A 332 -51.37 -22.93 -9.02
N GLY A 333 -51.78 -22.60 -10.26
CA GLY A 333 -53.11 -22.08 -10.60
C GLY A 333 -53.91 -23.04 -11.46
#